data_AF-A0A1N7HYD3-F1
#
_entry.id   AF-A0A1N7HYD3-F1
#
_cell.length_a   1.000
_cell.length_b   1.000
_cell.length_c   1.000
_cell.angle_alpha   90.00
_cell.angle_beta   90.00
_cell.angle_gamma   90.00
#
_symmetry.space_group_name_H-M   'P 1'
#
loop_
_entity.id
_entity.type
_entity.pdbx_description
1 polymer ?
#
loop_
_entity_poly.entity_id
_entity_poly.type
_entity_poly.pdbx_seq_one_letter_code
_entity_poly.pdbx_strand_id
1 'polypeptide(L)'
;MKKALVTITLLCSVFFFSQKNMNYIQISYGSICCGTPSTKPVTDYLKKFEKSNRIKSFEVLRQGGLGREGEFNLYIGTDRLGKKQKTAFVKGLESAVALQNKNRKKDSDGTVSFDSSVIVGKSDLTKIKNLTIYK
;
A
#
# COMPACT_ATOMS: atom_id res chain seq x y z
N MET A 1 20.63 -27.88 -56.97
CA MET A 1 21.05 -26.48 -56.67
C MET A 1 19.90 -25.82 -55.94
N LYS A 2 19.94 -25.82 -54.61
CA LYS A 2 20.33 -24.68 -53.74
C LYS A 2 19.26 -23.56 -53.68
N LYS A 3 18.57 -23.58 -52.53
CA LYS A 3 18.16 -22.45 -51.68
C LYS A 3 16.90 -21.66 -52.10
N ALA A 4 15.84 -21.87 -51.32
CA ALA A 4 15.05 -20.78 -50.75
C ALA A 4 14.38 -21.28 -49.45
N LEU A 5 15.23 -21.57 -48.46
CA LEU A 5 14.82 -21.77 -47.08
C LEU A 5 14.83 -20.39 -46.40
N VAL A 6 13.82 -20.12 -45.57
CA VAL A 6 13.77 -19.07 -44.53
C VAL A 6 13.47 -17.63 -44.98
N THR A 7 12.18 -17.30 -44.97
CA THR A 7 11.61 -15.95 -44.80
C THR A 7 10.28 -16.20 -44.07
N ILE A 8 9.98 -15.80 -42.84
CA ILE A 8 10.39 -14.68 -41.99
C ILE A 8 10.21 -15.16 -40.53
N THR A 9 11.30 -15.43 -39.84
CA THR A 9 11.35 -15.42 -38.37
C THR A 9 11.74 -14.01 -37.95
N LEU A 10 10.78 -13.16 -37.55
CA LEU A 10 11.00 -12.11 -36.55
C LEU A 10 9.69 -11.40 -36.19
N LEU A 11 8.78 -12.11 -35.52
CA LEU A 11 7.77 -11.45 -34.67
C LEU A 11 7.99 -11.85 -33.21
N CYS A 12 9.25 -11.87 -32.78
CA CYS A 12 9.59 -11.80 -31.36
C CYS A 12 9.50 -10.33 -30.95
N SER A 13 8.29 -9.77 -30.96
CA SER A 13 7.97 -8.60 -30.16
C SER A 13 8.17 -9.04 -28.72
N VAL A 14 9.38 -8.84 -28.21
CA VAL A 14 9.66 -8.76 -26.79
C VAL A 14 8.66 -7.77 -26.23
N PHE A 15 7.55 -8.29 -25.70
CA PHE A 15 6.72 -7.58 -24.75
C PHE A 15 7.64 -7.34 -23.55
N PHE A 16 8.44 -6.28 -23.63
CA PHE A 16 9.07 -5.70 -22.45
C PHE A 16 7.91 -5.38 -21.54
N PHE A 17 7.72 -6.26 -20.58
CA PHE A 17 6.76 -6.12 -19.51
C PHE A 17 6.82 -4.68 -19.05
N SER A 18 5.74 -3.94 -19.28
CA SER A 18 5.50 -2.69 -18.58
C SER A 18 5.41 -3.09 -17.12
N GLN A 19 6.56 -3.13 -16.44
CA GLN A 19 6.66 -3.22 -15.01
C GLN A 19 6.07 -1.91 -14.52
N LYS A 20 4.74 -1.85 -14.42
CA LYS A 20 4.04 -0.72 -13.82
C LYS A 20 4.66 -0.57 -12.45
N ASN A 21 5.43 0.50 -12.28
CA ASN A 21 6.10 0.80 -11.04
C ASN A 21 5.01 1.14 -10.03
N MET A 22 4.63 0.14 -9.22
CA MET A 22 3.52 0.29 -8.30
C MET A 22 4.01 1.06 -7.08
N ASN A 23 3.27 2.10 -6.71
CA ASN A 23 3.56 2.99 -5.61
C ASN A 23 2.57 2.76 -4.47
N TYR A 24 3.15 2.52 -3.30
CA TYR A 24 2.43 2.30 -2.08
C TYR A 24 2.65 3.47 -1.14
N ILE A 25 1.60 3.83 -0.41
CA ILE A 25 1.78 4.65 0.79
C ILE A 25 1.96 3.72 1.99
N GLN A 26 2.78 4.13 2.95
CA GLN A 26 3.04 3.36 4.17
C GLN A 26 2.26 3.94 5.34
N ILE A 27 1.64 3.06 6.14
CA ILE A 27 1.05 3.40 7.44
C ILE A 27 1.69 2.50 8.48
N SER A 28 2.25 3.08 9.53
CA SER A 28 2.93 2.34 10.59
C SER A 28 2.06 2.26 11.84
N TYR A 29 1.95 1.07 12.42
CA TYR A 29 1.23 0.80 13.65
C TYR A 29 2.25 0.45 14.73
N GLY A 30 2.47 1.40 15.63
CA GLY A 30 3.34 1.23 16.80
C GLY A 30 2.54 0.93 18.06
N SER A 31 3.18 0.34 19.05
CA SER A 31 2.64 0.13 20.38
C SER A 31 3.31 1.05 21.40
N ILE A 32 2.68 1.20 22.58
CA ILE A 32 3.25 1.89 23.74
C ILE A 32 3.30 0.92 24.92
N CYS A 33 2.23 0.14 25.10
CA CYS A 33 2.16 -0.99 26.03
C CYS A 33 1.01 -1.90 25.56
N CYS A 34 1.18 -3.22 25.59
CA CYS A 34 0.12 -4.19 25.33
C CYS A 34 -0.47 -4.18 23.90
N GLY A 35 0.30 -3.76 22.90
CA GLY A 35 -0.03 -4.00 21.49
C GLY A 35 -0.38 -2.77 20.65
N THR A 36 -0.74 -3.05 19.41
CA THR A 36 -1.00 -2.02 18.38
C THR A 36 -2.45 -1.55 18.37
N PRO A 37 -2.70 -0.31 17.92
CA PRO A 37 -4.07 0.17 17.76
C PRO A 37 -4.79 -0.55 16.62
N SER A 38 -6.12 -0.55 16.66
CA SER A 38 -6.96 -1.19 15.65
C SER A 38 -6.73 -0.62 14.23
N THR A 39 -6.74 -1.47 13.21
CA THR A 39 -6.74 -1.04 11.79
C THR A 39 -8.10 -0.51 11.32
N LYS A 40 -9.14 -0.59 12.16
CA LYS A 40 -10.52 -0.27 11.76
C LYS A 40 -10.69 1.15 11.20
N PRO A 41 -10.16 2.23 11.81
CA PRO A 41 -10.37 3.57 11.27
C PRO A 41 -9.77 3.76 9.87
N VAL A 42 -8.57 3.22 9.64
CA VAL A 42 -7.93 3.23 8.32
C VAL A 42 -8.69 2.35 7.33
N THR A 43 -9.05 1.13 7.70
CA THR A 43 -9.75 0.20 6.78
C THR A 43 -11.17 0.65 6.45
N ASP A 44 -11.88 1.28 7.38
CA ASP A 44 -13.19 1.88 7.13
C ASP A 44 -13.06 3.11 6.22
N TYR A 45 -12.01 3.91 6.40
CA TYR A 45 -11.68 4.99 5.46
C TYR A 45 -11.44 4.46 4.05
N LEU A 46 -10.65 3.39 3.88
CA LEU A 46 -10.41 2.77 2.57
C LEU A 46 -11.71 2.32 1.92
N LYS A 47 -12.56 1.59 2.65
CA LYS A 47 -13.89 1.13 2.15
C LYS A 47 -14.79 2.30 1.75
N LYS A 48 -14.83 3.36 2.56
CA LYS A 48 -15.62 4.56 2.26
C LYS A 48 -15.10 5.22 0.99
N PHE A 49 -13.79 5.37 0.86
CA PHE A 49 -13.16 5.97 -0.32
C PHE A 49 -13.42 5.15 -1.58
N GLU A 50 -13.31 3.82 -1.50
CA GLU A 50 -13.64 2.88 -2.59
C GLU A 50 -15.07 3.09 -3.08
N LYS A 51 -16.04 3.08 -2.16
CA LYS A 51 -17.46 3.25 -2.47
C LYS A 51 -17.76 4.63 -3.05
N SER A 52 -17.26 5.69 -2.45
CA SER A 52 -17.50 7.07 -2.89
C SER A 52 -16.91 7.38 -4.26
N ASN A 53 -15.78 6.76 -4.61
CA ASN A 53 -15.11 6.97 -5.88
C ASN A 53 -15.41 5.90 -6.94
N ARG A 54 -16.23 4.89 -6.61
CA ARG A 54 -16.57 3.74 -7.47
C ARG A 54 -15.33 3.03 -8.03
N ILE A 55 -14.30 2.88 -7.20
CA ILE A 55 -13.07 2.16 -7.56
C ILE A 55 -13.09 0.74 -6.97
N LYS A 56 -12.30 -0.17 -7.55
CA LYS A 56 -12.11 -1.53 -7.00
C LYS A 56 -11.51 -1.48 -5.59
N SER A 57 -11.45 -2.61 -4.88
CA SER A 57 -10.81 -2.71 -3.56
C SER A 57 -9.31 -2.45 -3.61
N PHE A 58 -8.75 -1.70 -2.66
CA PHE A 58 -7.32 -1.42 -2.57
C PHE A 58 -6.54 -2.71 -2.35
N GLU A 59 -5.41 -2.85 -3.03
CA GLU A 59 -4.40 -3.83 -2.61
C GLU A 59 -3.76 -3.31 -1.33
N VAL A 60 -3.82 -4.12 -0.29
CA VAL A 60 -3.17 -3.81 0.99
C VAL A 60 -2.24 -4.95 1.36
N LEU A 61 -0.97 -4.61 1.56
CA LEU A 61 0.05 -5.53 2.05
C LEU A 61 0.36 -5.19 3.50
N ARG A 62 0.69 -6.20 4.30
CA ARG A 62 1.07 -6.05 5.71
C ARG A 62 2.47 -6.59 5.92
N GLN A 63 3.33 -5.78 6.51
CA GLN A 63 4.62 -6.24 7.04
C GLN A 63 4.51 -6.39 8.54
N GLY A 64 4.59 -7.62 9.03
CA GLY A 64 4.61 -7.92 10.47
C GLY A 64 6.02 -8.04 11.05
N GLY A 65 6.08 -8.25 12.37
CA GLY A 65 7.32 -8.53 13.08
C GLY A 65 8.24 -7.31 13.19
N LEU A 66 7.67 -6.11 13.29
CA LEU A 66 8.44 -4.86 13.46
C LEU A 66 8.78 -4.56 14.91
N GLY A 67 8.22 -5.31 15.86
CA GLY A 67 8.51 -5.19 17.28
C GLY A 67 7.94 -6.35 18.08
N ARG A 68 7.95 -6.21 19.40
CA ARG A 68 7.63 -7.28 20.36
C ARG A 68 6.15 -7.41 20.67
N GLU A 69 5.37 -6.36 20.42
CA GLU A 69 3.95 -6.29 20.77
C GLU A 69 3.03 -6.39 19.55
N GLY A 70 3.60 -6.75 18.39
CA GLY A 70 2.87 -6.98 17.16
C GLY A 70 2.80 -5.78 16.23
N GLU A 71 3.77 -4.86 16.32
CA GLU A 71 3.98 -3.72 15.45
C GLU A 71 4.09 -4.15 13.98
N PHE A 72 3.48 -3.36 13.10
CA PHE A 72 3.37 -3.69 11.69
C PHE A 72 3.22 -2.44 10.82
N ASN A 73 3.55 -2.58 9.54
CA ASN A 73 3.23 -1.60 8.51
C ASN A 73 2.12 -2.12 7.61
N LEU A 74 1.27 -1.21 7.14
CA LEU A 74 0.40 -1.44 5.99
C LEU A 74 0.91 -0.65 4.79
N TYR A 75 0.90 -1.29 3.63
CA TYR A 75 1.23 -0.68 2.34
C TYR A 75 0.01 -0.69 1.46
N ILE A 76 -0.47 0.47 1.04
CA ILE A 76 -1.70 0.61 0.25
C ILE A 76 -1.37 1.06 -1.17
N GLY A 77 -1.72 0.25 -2.16
CA GLY A 77 -1.43 0.54 -3.57
C GLY A 77 -2.27 1.70 -4.11
N THR A 78 -1.63 2.74 -4.66
CA THR A 78 -2.32 3.99 -5.06
C THR A 78 -2.30 4.29 -6.56
N ASP A 79 -1.69 3.44 -7.40
CA ASP A 79 -1.44 3.77 -8.82
C ASP A 79 -2.68 3.89 -9.68
N ARG A 80 -3.77 3.28 -9.24
CA ARG A 80 -5.08 3.38 -9.91
C ARG A 80 -5.81 4.69 -9.64
N LEU A 81 -5.33 5.50 -8.69
CA LEU A 81 -5.95 6.77 -8.36
C LEU A 81 -5.45 7.84 -9.32
N GLY A 82 -6.37 8.58 -9.96
CA GLY A 82 -6.01 9.80 -10.69
C GLY A 82 -5.45 10.86 -9.74
N LYS A 83 -4.73 11.86 -10.26
CA LYS A 83 -4.06 12.91 -9.46
C LYS A 83 -4.97 13.55 -8.40
N LYS A 84 -6.18 13.97 -8.80
CA LYS A 84 -7.17 14.56 -7.88
C LYS A 84 -7.63 13.59 -6.79
N GLN A 85 -7.87 12.32 -7.17
CA GLN A 85 -8.25 11.27 -6.22
C GLN A 85 -7.12 10.97 -5.24
N LYS A 86 -5.87 10.91 -5.70
CA LYS A 86 -4.69 10.71 -4.84
C LYS A 86 -4.56 11.85 -3.81
N THR A 87 -4.74 13.11 -4.20
CA THR A 87 -4.74 14.24 -3.25
C THR A 87 -5.87 14.14 -2.23
N ALA A 88 -7.10 13.85 -2.66
CA ALA A 88 -8.24 13.67 -1.74
C ALA A 88 -8.05 12.45 -0.83
N PHE A 89 -7.44 11.39 -1.36
CA PHE A 89 -7.12 10.18 -0.64
C PHE A 89 -6.14 10.44 0.51
N VAL A 90 -5.01 11.07 0.19
CA VAL A 90 -3.99 11.40 1.19
C VAL A 90 -4.56 12.28 2.30
N LYS A 91 -5.27 13.36 1.97
CA LYS A 91 -5.88 14.27 2.97
C LYS A 91 -6.90 13.56 3.86
N GLY A 92 -7.73 12.70 3.26
CA GLY A 92 -8.73 11.94 4.00
C GLY A 92 -8.07 10.93 4.95
N LEU A 93 -6.98 10.30 4.51
CA LEU A 93 -6.22 9.36 5.33
C LEU A 93 -5.49 10.06 6.48
N GLU A 94 -4.84 11.21 6.24
CA GLU A 94 -4.26 12.07 7.28
C GLU A 94 -5.30 12.39 8.35
N SER A 95 -6.51 12.78 7.92
CA SER A 95 -7.61 13.08 8.83
C SER A 95 -8.06 11.87 9.64
N ALA A 96 -8.14 10.69 9.03
CA ALA A 96 -8.51 9.44 9.70
C ALA A 96 -7.48 9.03 10.76
N VAL A 97 -6.19 9.11 10.42
CA VAL A 97 -5.07 8.80 11.33
C VAL A 97 -5.00 9.80 12.48
N ALA A 98 -5.12 11.10 12.19
CA ALA A 98 -5.13 12.14 13.21
C ALA A 98 -6.30 11.96 14.19
N LEU A 99 -7.50 11.66 13.69
CA LEU A 99 -8.67 11.41 14.53
C LEU A 99 -8.50 10.15 15.39
N GLN A 100 -7.96 9.06 14.81
CA GLN A 100 -7.65 7.84 15.54
C GLN A 100 -6.68 8.11 16.69
N ASN A 101 -5.57 8.81 16.43
CA ASN A 101 -4.58 9.14 17.44
C ASN A 101 -5.11 10.13 18.50
N LYS A 102 -6.02 11.03 18.13
CA LYS A 102 -6.67 11.95 19.08
C LYS A 102 -7.58 11.21 20.05
N ASN A 103 -8.29 10.19 19.56
CA ASN A 103 -9.27 9.44 20.34
C ASN A 103 -8.68 8.25 21.13
N ARG A 104 -7.39 7.97 20.97
CA ARG A 104 -6.70 6.87 21.66
C ARG A 104 -6.53 7.18 23.15
N LYS A 105 -6.47 6.15 24.00
CA LYS A 105 -6.02 6.28 25.38
C LYS A 105 -4.51 6.47 25.40
N LYS A 106 -4.04 7.66 25.79
CA LYS A 106 -2.64 8.07 25.57
C LYS A 106 -1.60 7.15 26.21
N ASP A 107 -1.95 6.53 27.33
CA ASP A 107 -1.03 5.76 28.18
C ASP A 107 -1.10 4.24 27.95
N SER A 108 -2.07 3.77 27.17
CA SER A 108 -2.24 2.32 26.88
C SER A 108 -2.29 2.01 25.40
N ASP A 109 -2.87 2.89 24.59
CA ASP A 109 -3.06 2.61 23.18
C ASP A 109 -1.84 3.09 22.39
N GLY A 110 -1.30 2.20 21.56
CA GLY A 110 -0.28 2.54 20.58
C GLY A 110 -0.70 3.62 19.57
N THR A 111 0.20 3.97 18.67
CA THR A 111 0.02 5.07 17.72
C THR A 111 -0.01 4.59 16.28
N VAL A 112 -0.79 5.28 15.44
CA VAL A 112 -0.73 5.12 13.99
C VAL A 112 0.05 6.29 13.40
N SER A 113 1.07 6.01 12.59
CA SER A 113 1.85 7.03 11.89
C SER A 113 1.58 6.95 10.39
N PHE A 114 1.38 8.11 9.78
CA PHE A 114 1.27 8.27 8.34
C PHE A 114 2.04 9.51 7.91
N ASP A 115 3.05 9.32 7.05
CA ASP A 115 3.79 10.37 6.39
C ASP A 115 3.46 10.34 4.90
N SER A 116 2.77 11.38 4.42
CA SER A 116 2.33 11.48 3.03
C SER A 116 3.46 11.74 2.04
N SER A 117 4.66 12.10 2.51
CA SER A 117 5.86 12.22 1.69
C SER A 117 6.53 10.87 1.41
N VAL A 118 6.25 9.85 2.23
CA VAL A 118 6.83 8.51 2.08
C VAL A 118 6.04 7.70 1.06
N ILE A 119 6.67 7.50 -0.10
CA ILE A 119 6.18 6.62 -1.16
C ILE A 119 7.12 5.43 -1.30
N VAL A 120 6.57 4.22 -1.23
CA VAL A 120 7.33 2.97 -1.30
C VAL A 120 7.08 2.33 -2.66
N GLY A 121 8.15 2.08 -3.41
CA GLY A 121 8.09 1.39 -4.69
C GLY A 121 7.95 -0.12 -4.52
N LYS A 122 7.34 -0.79 -5.51
CA LYS A 122 7.23 -2.26 -5.52
C LYS A 122 8.59 -2.96 -5.40
N SER A 123 9.64 -2.40 -5.99
CA SER A 123 11.01 -2.93 -5.89
C SER A 123 11.59 -2.88 -4.48
N ASP A 124 11.07 -2.01 -3.62
CA ASP A 124 11.50 -1.92 -2.22
C ASP A 124 10.74 -2.93 -1.38
N LEU A 125 9.44 -3.14 -1.69
CA LEU A 125 8.63 -4.16 -1.03
C LEU A 125 9.15 -5.59 -1.26
N THR A 126 9.72 -5.90 -2.41
CA THR A 126 10.29 -7.26 -2.66
C THR A 126 11.49 -7.57 -1.77
N LYS A 127 12.12 -6.55 -1.18
CA LYS A 127 13.25 -6.71 -0.24
C LYS A 127 12.78 -6.84 1.21
N ILE A 128 11.49 -6.58 1.48
CA ILE A 128 10.92 -6.60 2.82
C ILE A 128 10.60 -8.04 3.23
N LYS A 129 11.11 -8.45 4.39
CA LYS A 129 10.75 -9.72 5.04
C LYS A 129 9.38 -9.60 5.72
N ASN A 130 8.70 -10.74 5.88
CA ASN A 130 7.41 -10.84 6.58
C ASN A 130 6.28 -9.99 5.98
N LEU A 131 6.33 -9.81 4.65
CA LEU A 131 5.28 -9.13 3.88
C LEU A 131 4.23 -10.14 3.43
N THR A 132 2.96 -9.89 3.76
CA THR A 132 1.83 -10.73 3.35
C THR A 132 0.71 -9.90 2.74
N ILE A 133 -0.13 -10.55 1.93
CA ILE A 133 -1.36 -9.94 1.44
C ILE A 133 -2.33 -9.81 2.62
N TYR A 134 -2.79 -8.59 2.89
CA TYR A 134 -3.73 -8.29 3.96
C TYR A 134 -5.17 -8.21 3.45
N LYS A 135 -5.37 -7.58 2.29
CA LYS A 135 -6.68 -7.43 1.64
C LYS A 135 -6.55 -7.18 0.15
#